data_AF-A0A1Y3CTI9-F1
#
_entry.id   AF-A0A1Y3CTI9-F1
#
_cell.length_a   1.000
_cell.length_b   1.000
_cell.length_c   1.000
_cell.angle_alpha   90.00
_cell.angle_beta   90.00
_cell.angle_gamma   90.00
#
_symmetry.space_group_name_H-M   'P 1'
#
loop_
_entity.id
_entity.type
_entity.pdbx_description
1 polymer ?
#
loop_
_entity_poly.entity_id
_entity_poly.type
_entity_poly.pdbx_seq_one_letter_code
_entity_poly.pdbx_strand_id
1 'polypeptide(L)' 'MFKNIHTLMDSMGLSLQKRALHIQFSNELLNSQVFIQRIEGQHRINQGLKAELMCLSTHAHI' A
#
# COMPACT_ATOMS: atom_id res chain seq x y z
N MET A 1 -13.11 19.04 -24.22
CA MET A 1 -11.87 18.24 -24.14
C MET A 1 -12.19 17.00 -23.33
N PHE A 2 -12.30 15.82 -23.95
CA PHE A 2 -12.64 14.59 -23.24
C PHE A 2 -11.51 14.25 -22.26
N LYS A 3 -11.80 14.24 -20.96
CA LYS A 3 -10.87 13.75 -19.94
C LYS A 3 -10.75 12.24 -20.15
N ASN A 4 -9.66 11.80 -20.77
CA ASN A 4 -9.39 10.37 -20.89
C ASN A 4 -9.24 9.77 -19.48
N ILE A 5 -9.45 8.47 -19.35
CA ILE A 5 -9.36 7.77 -18.05
C ILE A 5 -8.02 8.06 -17.35
N HIS A 6 -6.94 8.21 -18.12
CA HIS A 6 -5.61 8.60 -17.61
C HIS A 6 -5.61 9.95 -16.89
N THR A 7 -6.15 11.02 -17.49
CA THR A 7 -6.21 12.36 -16.85
C THR A 7 -7.11 12.38 -15.63
N LEU A 8 -8.17 11.56 -15.61
CA LEU A 8 -9.01 11.35 -14.42
C LEU A 8 -8.23 10.65 -13.30
N MET A 9 -7.51 9.57 -13.61
CA MET A 9 -6.66 8.86 -12.64
C MET A 9 -5.55 9.76 -12.10
N ASP A 10 -4.89 10.55 -12.94
CA ASP A 10 -3.84 11.49 -12.52
C ASP A 10 -4.40 12.57 -11.58
N SER A 11 -5.58 13.13 -11.86
CA SER A 11 -6.24 14.10 -10.98
C SER A 11 -6.65 13.53 -9.61
N MET A 12 -6.82 12.21 -9.51
CA MET A 12 -7.07 11.49 -8.26
C MET A 12 -5.76 11.05 -7.55
N GLY A 13 -4.59 11.44 -8.06
CA GLY A 13 -3.29 11.03 -7.51
C GLY A 13 -2.92 9.57 -7.82
N LEU A 14 -3.54 8.97 -8.83
CA LEU A 14 -3.39 7.56 -9.20
C LEU A 14 -2.42 7.33 -10.37
N SER A 15 -1.48 8.25 -10.61
CA SER A 15 -0.53 8.16 -11.74
C SER A 15 0.44 6.98 -11.60
N LEU A 16 0.90 6.45 -12.74
CA LEU A 16 1.68 5.21 -12.86
C LEU A 16 3.09 5.25 -12.26
N GLN A 17 3.65 6.42 -11.94
CA GLN A 17 5.10 6.52 -11.70
C GLN A 17 5.56 6.65 -10.25
N LYS A 18 4.73 7.03 -9.28
CA LYS A 18 5.18 7.07 -7.86
C LYS A 18 4.03 6.86 -6.89
N ARG A 19 3.78 5.59 -6.54
CA ARG A 19 3.14 5.25 -5.28
C ARG A 19 4.15 4.59 -4.36
N ALA A 20 5.15 5.36 -3.92
CA ALA A 20 5.72 5.07 -2.61
C ALA A 20 4.67 5.52 -1.60
N LEU A 21 3.71 4.64 -1.29
CA LEU A 21 2.88 4.86 -0.11
C LEU A 21 3.84 4.85 1.08
N HIS A 22 4.03 5.98 1.74
CA HIS A 22 4.79 6.04 2.97
C HIS A 22 3.92 5.39 4.05
N ILE A 23 4.12 4.10 4.25
CA ILE A 23 3.37 3.29 5.21
C ILE A 23 4.29 3.00 6.38
N GLN A 24 3.77 3.24 7.58
CA GLN A 24 4.48 2.97 8.82
C GLN A 24 3.59 2.08 9.69
N PHE A 25 4.24 1.20 10.43
CA PHE A 25 3.61 0.52 11.54
C PHE A 25 3.29 1.54 12.63
N SER A 26 2.09 1.46 13.20
CA SER A 26 1.73 2.25 14.38
C SER A 26 2.63 1.93 15.58
N ASN A 27 3.16 0.71 15.63
CA ASN A 27 4.25 0.37 16.53
C ASN A 27 5.58 0.86 15.92
N GLU A 28 6.10 1.97 16.44
CA GLU A 28 7.29 2.61 15.91
C GLU A 28 8.54 1.70 15.93
N LEU A 29 8.63 0.77 16.89
CA LEU A 29 9.75 -0.17 16.98
C LEU A 29 9.84 -1.09 15.76
N LEU A 30 8.70 -1.41 15.14
CA LEU A 30 8.69 -2.27 13.96
C LEU A 30 9.23 -1.57 12.71
N ASN A 31 9.13 -0.24 12.64
CA ASN A 31 9.59 0.51 11.46
C ASN A 31 11.10 0.43 11.22
N SER A 32 11.90 0.07 12.24
CA SER A 32 13.35 -0.14 12.10
C SER A 32 13.76 -1.61 11.88
N GLN A 33 12.84 -2.55 12.05
CA GLN A 33 13.12 -3.99 12.05
C GLN A 33 12.40 -4.74 10.94
N VAL A 34 11.28 -4.22 10.47
CA VAL A 34 10.38 -4.88 9.52
C VAL A 34 10.13 -3.93 8.35
N PHE A 35 10.58 -4.34 7.16
CA PHE A 35 10.44 -3.57 5.94
C PHE A 35 9.27 -4.09 5.11
N ILE A 36 8.26 -3.27 4.90
CA ILE A 36 7.11 -3.60 4.05
C ILE A 36 7.57 -3.70 2.59
N GLN A 37 7.45 -4.88 2.00
CA GLN A 37 7.81 -5.16 0.61
C GLN A 37 6.61 -4.95 -0.33
N ARG A 38 5.42 -5.36 0.13
CA ARG A 38 4.18 -5.27 -0.64
C ARG A 38 2.98 -5.19 0.28
N ILE A 39 1.96 -4.44 -0.15
CA ILE A 39 0.62 -4.51 0.42
C ILE A 39 -0.33 -4.85 -0.72
N GLU A 40 -1.10 -5.92 -0.52
CA GLU A 40 -2.18 -6.32 -1.39
C GLU A 40 -3.48 -6.21 -0.62
N GLY A 41 -4.55 -5.75 -1.27
CA GLY A 41 -5.83 -5.61 -0.61
C GLY A 41 -6.98 -5.83 -1.57
N GLN A 42 -8.03 -6.45 -1.06
CA GLN A 42 -9.28 -6.63 -1.78
C GLN A 42 -10.44 -6.18 -0.89
N HIS A 43 -11.28 -5.30 -1.43
CA HIS A 43 -12.56 -4.94 -0.82
C HIS A 43 -13.68 -5.42 -1.74
N ARG A 44 -14.60 -6.24 -1.22
CA ARG A 44 -15.76 -6.71 -1.99
C ARG A 44 -17.04 -6.46 -1.20
N ILE A 45 -18.10 -6.14 -1.93
CA ILE A 45 -19.44 -5.88 -1.37
C ILE A 45 -19.84 -7.08 -0.49
N ASN A 46 -20.22 -6.80 0.76
CA ASN A 46 -20.62 -7.78 1.78
C ASN A 46 -19.55 -8.83 2.16
N GLN A 47 -18.29 -8.65 1.75
CA GLN A 47 -17.18 -9.54 2.14
C GLN A 47 -16.10 -8.81 2.95
N GLY A 48 -16.30 -7.52 3.21
CA GLY A 48 -15.38 -6.70 3.98
C GLY A 48 -14.07 -6.44 3.25
N LEU A 49 -13.13 -5.84 3.98
CA LEU A 49 -11.79 -5.51 3.52
C LEU A 49 -10.82 -6.59 3.99
N LYS A 50 -10.08 -7.18 3.05
CA LYS A 50 -8.93 -8.03 3.34
C LYS A 50 -7.68 -7.34 2.83
N ALA A 51 -6.64 -7.29 3.65
CA ALA A 51 -5.32 -6.83 3.25
C ALA A 51 -4.26 -7.85 3.69
N GLU A 52 -3.28 -8.08 2.82
CA GLU A 52 -2.12 -8.91 3.04
C GLU A 52 -0.87 -8.04 2.91
N LEU A 53 0.05 -8.22 3.86
CA LEU A 53 1.34 -7.55 3.85
C LEU A 53 2.44 -8.60 3.66
N MET A 54 3.34 -8.32 2.73
CA MET A 54 4.60 -9.04 2.61
C MET A 54 5.70 -8.17 3.21
N CYS A 55 6.43 -8.72 4.16
CA CYS A 55 7.45 -8.00 4.92
C CYS A 55 8.78 -8.77 4.92
N LEU A 56 9.88 -8.03 4.99
CA LEU A 56 11.22 -8.56 5.28
C LEU A 56 11.61 -8.12 6.69
N SER A 57 11.83 -9.10 7.58
CA SER A 57 12.31 -8.83 8.94
C SER A 57 13.83 -9.00 9.00
N THR A 58 14.50 -8.08 9.69
CA THR A 58 15.90 -8.25 10.11
C THR A 58 16.00 -8.85 11.52
N HIS A 59 14.87 -9.12 12.17
CA HIS A 59 14.76 -9.76 13.46
C HIS A 59 14.35 -11.23 13.31
N ALA A 60 15.20 -12.15 13.76
CA ALA A 60 14.97 -13.60 13.62
C ALA A 60 13.81 -14.16 14.45
N HIS A 61 13.23 -13.36 15.35
CA HIS A 61 12.21 -13.78 16.31
C HIS A 61 10.83 -13.15 16.06
N ILE A 62 10.65 -12.49 14.91
CA ILE A 62 9.37 -11.92 14.44
C ILE A 62 8.89 -12.72 13.23
#